data_AF-A0A9D3VEP2-F1
#
_entry.id   AF-A0A9D3VEP2-F1
#
_cell.length_a   1.000
_cell.length_b   1.000
_cell.length_c   1.000
_cell.angle_alpha   90.00
_cell.angle_beta   90.00
_cell.angle_gamma   90.00
#
_symmetry.space_group_name_H-M   'P 1'
#
loop_
_entity.id
_entity.type
_entity.pdbx_description
1 polymer ?
#
loop_
_entity_poly.entity_id
_entity_poly.type
_entity_poly.pdbx_seq_one_letter_code
_entity_poly.pdbx_strand_id
1 'polypeptide(L)'
;MIFYDVHGTLDELESFTDAVQRWDLGAVENLPDYMELCFLVLYNSINEMAYETRRDHGQNILPYLRKAWADLCKAFLKEANWADSKHIPTFQKYLENAWLSVSGHLCLVHTYFLQIGNITIEALHSLEHYHDVIRWPSIIFRLCNDLGTAKDELERGKSVNAITCYMNETGCSEAMARQHISDFIEDYWKKLNKCYVDGSPFSKHYIETAINLARISQCIYQHGDAHGSPDNLFKNQARLLIVEPISINENVIS
;
A
#
# COMPACT_ATOMS: atom_id res chain seq x y z
N MET A 1 9.40 -1.22 -6.96
CA MET A 1 9.61 0.02 -7.75
C MET A 1 10.48 1.01 -6.98
N ILE A 2 11.63 0.55 -6.45
CA ILE A 2 12.54 1.37 -5.64
C ILE A 2 13.13 2.55 -6.42
N PHE A 3 13.12 2.49 -7.75
CA PHE A 3 13.64 3.55 -8.60
C PHE A 3 12.87 4.87 -8.52
N TYR A 4 11.60 4.89 -8.11
CA TYR A 4 10.89 6.17 -7.83
C TYR A 4 11.48 6.94 -6.66
N ASP A 5 12.23 6.26 -5.81
CA ASP A 5 12.69 6.78 -4.53
C ASP A 5 14.19 7.07 -4.51
N VAL A 6 14.97 6.36 -5.34
CA VAL A 6 16.44 6.35 -5.19
C VAL A 6 17.23 6.39 -6.51
N HIS A 7 16.65 6.05 -7.66
CA HIS A 7 17.43 5.78 -8.88
C HIS A 7 16.95 6.43 -10.17
N GLY A 8 15.65 6.63 -10.35
CA GLY A 8 15.10 7.16 -11.60
C GLY A 8 15.15 8.68 -11.66
N THR A 9 15.46 9.22 -12.83
CA THR A 9 15.24 10.63 -13.16
C THR A 9 13.74 10.89 -13.37
N LEU A 10 13.27 12.14 -13.17
CA LEU A 10 11.85 12.46 -13.36
C LEU A 10 11.32 12.05 -14.75
N ASP A 11 12.09 12.30 -15.82
CA ASP A 11 11.70 11.92 -17.19
C ASP A 11 11.51 10.40 -17.35
N GLU A 12 12.38 9.60 -16.73
CA GLU A 12 12.25 8.13 -16.72
C GLU A 12 11.03 7.69 -15.90
N LEU A 13 10.78 8.32 -14.76
CA LEU A 13 9.62 8.02 -13.91
C LEU A 13 8.30 8.38 -14.60
N GLU A 14 8.25 9.51 -15.31
CA GLU A 14 7.09 9.91 -16.13
C GLU A 14 6.83 8.90 -17.23
N SER A 15 7.88 8.52 -17.96
CA SER A 15 7.80 7.55 -19.05
C SER A 15 7.35 6.16 -18.55
N PHE A 16 7.89 5.69 -17.42
CA PHE A 16 7.44 4.43 -16.81
C PHE A 16 5.99 4.52 -16.32
N THR A 17 5.59 5.63 -15.70
CA THR A 17 4.20 5.85 -15.26
C THR A 17 3.24 5.81 -16.44
N ASP A 18 3.58 6.47 -17.54
CA ASP A 18 2.78 6.47 -18.78
C ASP A 18 2.68 5.05 -19.38
N ALA A 19 3.78 4.29 -19.39
CA ALA A 19 3.77 2.91 -19.86
C ALA A 19 2.82 2.02 -19.03
N VAL A 20 2.83 2.13 -17.70
CA VAL A 20 1.88 1.43 -16.81
C VAL A 20 0.44 1.90 -17.04
N GLN A 21 0.22 3.20 -17.27
CA GLN A 21 -1.12 3.71 -17.54
C GLN A 21 -1.68 3.19 -18.87
N ARG A 22 -0.89 3.23 -19.94
CA ARG A 22 -1.26 2.71 -21.26
C ARG A 22 -1.35 1.20 -21.28
N TRP A 23 -0.56 0.54 -20.43
CA TRP A 23 -0.38 -0.91 -20.38
C TRP A 23 0.10 -1.45 -21.72
N ASP A 24 1.15 -0.82 -22.23
CA ASP A 24 1.70 -1.04 -23.57
C ASP A 24 3.16 -1.47 -23.46
N LEU A 25 3.50 -2.60 -24.10
CA LEU A 25 4.87 -3.13 -24.14
C LEU A 25 5.80 -2.24 -24.97
N GLY A 26 5.29 -1.57 -26.00
CA GLY A 26 6.11 -0.67 -26.83
C GLY A 26 6.52 0.60 -26.09
N ALA A 27 5.80 0.97 -25.02
CA ALA A 27 6.06 2.19 -24.28
C ALA A 27 7.33 2.12 -23.39
N VAL A 28 7.89 0.93 -23.20
CA VAL A 28 9.10 0.73 -22.38
C VAL A 28 10.38 0.48 -23.19
N GLU A 29 10.31 0.42 -24.52
CA GLU A 29 11.47 0.11 -25.40
C GLU A 29 12.62 1.13 -25.28
N ASN A 30 12.33 2.36 -24.86
CA ASN A 30 13.32 3.43 -24.71
C ASN A 30 13.68 3.70 -23.24
N LEU A 31 13.18 2.89 -22.31
CA LEU A 31 13.53 2.99 -20.90
C LEU A 31 14.82 2.22 -20.59
N PRO A 32 15.50 2.53 -19.48
CA PRO A 32 16.60 1.71 -19.01
C PRO A 32 16.18 0.24 -18.80
N ASP A 33 17.09 -0.70 -19.09
CA ASP A 33 16.86 -2.15 -19.02
C ASP A 33 16.17 -2.61 -17.72
N TYR A 34 16.54 -2.02 -16.58
CA TYR A 34 15.96 -2.40 -15.29
C TYR A 34 14.48 -1.99 -15.15
N MET A 35 14.09 -0.86 -15.73
CA MET A 35 12.71 -0.39 -15.76
C MET A 35 11.89 -1.23 -16.73
N GLU A 36 12.43 -1.50 -17.91
CA GLU A 36 11.81 -2.39 -18.90
C GLU A 36 11.55 -3.77 -18.29
N LEU A 37 12.55 -4.39 -17.67
CA LEU A 37 12.40 -5.68 -17.01
C LEU A 37 11.34 -5.65 -15.90
N CYS A 38 11.33 -4.60 -15.09
CA CYS A 38 10.30 -4.42 -14.05
C CYS A 38 8.90 -4.34 -14.66
N PHE A 39 8.73 -3.62 -15.76
CA PHE A 39 7.46 -3.52 -16.47
C PHE A 39 7.05 -4.86 -17.06
N LEU A 40 7.96 -5.60 -17.68
CA LEU A 40 7.67 -6.91 -18.28
C LEU A 40 7.18 -7.92 -17.24
N VAL A 41 7.83 -7.97 -16.06
CA VAL A 41 7.38 -8.82 -14.96
C VAL A 41 5.98 -8.41 -14.50
N LEU A 42 5.75 -7.11 -14.27
CA LEU A 42 4.44 -6.60 -13.91
C LEU A 42 3.37 -6.95 -14.94
N TYR A 43 3.63 -6.66 -16.21
CA TYR A 43 2.70 -6.90 -17.32
C TYR A 43 2.34 -8.38 -17.40
N ASN A 44 3.34 -9.27 -17.40
CA ASN A 44 3.11 -10.71 -17.55
C ASN A 44 2.33 -11.28 -16.35
N SER A 45 2.73 -10.98 -15.11
CA SER A 45 2.06 -11.51 -13.92
C SER A 45 0.59 -11.07 -13.82
N ILE A 46 0.29 -9.82 -14.18
CA ILE A 46 -1.08 -9.31 -14.10
C ILE A 46 -1.96 -9.83 -15.23
N ASN A 47 -1.41 -9.97 -16.45
CA ASN A 47 -2.15 -10.58 -17.55
C ASN A 47 -2.39 -12.07 -17.31
N GLU A 48 -1.42 -12.79 -16.71
CA GLU A 48 -1.58 -14.18 -16.30
C GLU A 48 -2.71 -14.34 -15.28
N MET A 49 -2.68 -13.58 -14.18
CA MET A 49 -3.75 -13.59 -13.18
C MET A 49 -5.13 -13.28 -13.78
N ALA A 50 -5.20 -12.30 -14.69
CA ALA A 50 -6.45 -11.96 -15.36
C ALA A 50 -6.93 -13.07 -16.31
N TYR A 51 -6.01 -13.74 -17.01
CA TYR A 51 -6.32 -14.88 -17.87
C TYR A 51 -6.85 -16.06 -17.06
N GLU A 52 -6.19 -16.43 -15.97
CA GLU A 52 -6.62 -17.51 -15.08
C GLU A 52 -8.00 -17.25 -14.50
N THR A 53 -8.22 -16.04 -13.99
CA THR A 53 -9.54 -15.64 -13.45
C THR A 53 -10.63 -15.70 -14.52
N ARG A 54 -10.32 -15.29 -15.76
CA ARG A 54 -11.26 -15.37 -16.87
C ARG A 54 -11.53 -16.81 -17.30
N ARG A 55 -10.51 -17.67 -17.31
CA ARG A 55 -10.62 -19.09 -17.64
C ARG A 55 -11.49 -19.83 -16.62
N ASP A 56 -11.25 -19.59 -15.34
CA ASP A 56 -11.82 -20.39 -14.25
C ASP A 56 -13.15 -19.84 -13.72
N HIS A 57 -13.36 -18.52 -13.84
CA HIS A 57 -14.55 -17.83 -13.29
C HIS A 57 -15.32 -16.99 -14.32
N GLY A 58 -14.84 -16.88 -15.56
CA GLY A 58 -15.50 -16.10 -16.62
C GLY A 58 -15.43 -14.59 -16.45
N GLN A 59 -14.76 -14.08 -15.42
CA GLN A 59 -14.69 -12.64 -15.10
C GLN A 59 -13.42 -12.00 -15.66
N ASN A 60 -13.55 -10.78 -16.21
CA ASN A 60 -12.42 -10.00 -16.68
C ASN A 60 -11.96 -9.00 -15.61
N ILE A 61 -10.91 -9.34 -14.87
CA ILE A 61 -10.40 -8.53 -13.76
C ILE A 61 -9.29 -7.55 -14.16
N LEU A 62 -8.76 -7.66 -15.38
CA LEU A 62 -7.65 -6.86 -15.87
C LEU A 62 -7.87 -5.34 -15.72
N PRO A 63 -9.06 -4.76 -15.99
CA PRO A 63 -9.28 -3.33 -15.83
C PRO A 63 -9.04 -2.82 -14.40
N TYR A 64 -9.43 -3.59 -13.39
CA TYR A 64 -9.29 -3.22 -11.97
C TYR A 64 -7.82 -3.25 -11.53
N LEU A 65 -7.09 -4.30 -11.90
CA LEU A 65 -5.66 -4.42 -11.59
C LEU A 65 -4.83 -3.36 -12.30
N ARG A 66 -5.08 -3.12 -13.60
CA ARG A 66 -4.43 -2.06 -14.38
C ARG A 66 -4.62 -0.69 -13.73
N LYS A 67 -5.86 -0.37 -13.36
CA LYS A 67 -6.18 0.90 -12.68
C LYS A 67 -5.42 1.02 -11.36
N ALA A 68 -5.42 -0.01 -10.51
CA ALA A 68 -4.72 0.02 -9.23
C ALA A 68 -3.21 0.24 -9.36
N TRP A 69 -2.57 -0.39 -10.35
CA TRP A 69 -1.16 -0.18 -10.65
C TRP A 69 -0.86 1.21 -11.23
N ALA A 70 -1.71 1.70 -12.14
CA ALA A 70 -1.57 3.04 -12.71
C ALA A 70 -1.72 4.12 -11.62
N ASP A 71 -2.70 3.98 -10.73
CA ASP A 71 -2.93 4.93 -9.63
C ASP A 71 -1.77 4.89 -8.61
N LEU A 72 -1.18 3.71 -8.35
CA LEU A 72 0.03 3.59 -7.54
C LEU A 72 1.24 4.32 -8.18
N CYS A 73 1.51 4.09 -9.46
CA CYS A 73 2.64 4.72 -10.16
C CYS A 73 2.47 6.24 -10.22
N LYS A 74 1.25 6.73 -10.49
CA LYS A 74 0.94 8.17 -10.44
C LYS A 74 1.18 8.75 -9.04
N ALA A 75 0.82 8.01 -7.99
CA ALA A 75 1.04 8.46 -6.63
C ALA A 75 2.54 8.56 -6.30
N PHE A 76 3.35 7.58 -6.73
CA PHE A 76 4.80 7.65 -6.60
C PHE A 76 5.41 8.81 -7.40
N LEU A 77 4.99 9.01 -8.65
CA LEU A 77 5.45 10.11 -9.48
C LEU A 77 5.14 11.47 -8.84
N LYS A 78 3.96 11.61 -8.20
CA LYS A 78 3.61 12.84 -7.48
C LYS A 78 4.52 13.10 -6.28
N GLU A 79 4.89 12.05 -5.54
CA GLU A 79 5.85 12.16 -4.43
C GLU A 79 7.25 12.52 -4.92
N ALA A 80 7.72 11.90 -6.01
CA ALA A 80 8.98 12.23 -6.65
C ALA A 80 9.03 13.70 -7.09
N ASN A 81 7.94 14.21 -7.70
CA ASN A 81 7.81 15.62 -8.06
C ASN A 81 7.87 16.55 -6.84
N TRP A 82 7.20 16.22 -5.74
CA TRP A 82 7.28 17.00 -4.51
C TRP A 82 8.70 17.02 -3.93
N ALA A 83 9.40 15.89 -3.96
CA ALA A 83 10.78 15.78 -3.50
C ALA A 83 11.73 16.63 -4.36
N ASP A 84 11.65 16.51 -5.69
CA ASP A 84 12.49 17.27 -6.63
C ASP A 84 12.26 18.78 -6.50
N SER A 85 11.00 19.21 -6.48
CA SER A 85 10.65 20.63 -6.36
C SER A 85 10.76 21.17 -4.93
N LYS A 86 11.15 20.33 -3.94
CA LYS A 86 11.16 20.63 -2.50
C LYS A 86 9.83 21.22 -1.99
N HIS A 87 8.73 20.79 -2.60
CA HIS A 87 7.40 21.26 -2.24
C HIS A 87 6.85 20.43 -1.08
N ILE A 88 6.53 21.09 0.03
CA ILE A 88 5.81 20.47 1.15
C ILE A 88 4.32 20.79 0.97
N PRO A 89 3.48 19.81 0.60
CA PRO A 89 2.04 20.02 0.48
C PRO A 89 1.38 20.20 1.87
N THR A 90 0.11 20.59 1.88
CA THR A 90 -0.71 20.52 3.11
C THR A 90 -0.90 19.06 3.53
N PHE A 91 -1.14 18.82 4.82
CA PHE A 91 -1.36 17.48 5.37
C PHE A 91 -2.47 16.73 4.62
N GLN A 92 -3.58 17.42 4.31
CA GLN A 92 -4.69 16.82 3.57
C GLN A 92 -4.31 16.45 2.12
N LYS A 93 -3.60 17.34 1.40
CA LYS A 93 -3.16 17.08 0.01
C LYS A 93 -2.11 15.98 -0.06
N TYR A 94 -1.24 15.91 0.94
CA TYR A 94 -0.31 14.81 1.13
C TYR A 94 -1.10 13.51 1.27
N LEU A 95 -2.01 13.47 2.26
CA LEU A 95 -2.72 12.25 2.59
C LEU A 95 -3.54 11.72 1.42
N GLU A 96 -4.20 12.59 0.64
CA GLU A 96 -4.95 12.26 -0.59
C GLU A 96 -4.15 11.48 -1.64
N ASN A 97 -2.82 11.65 -1.65
CA ASN A 97 -1.90 10.89 -2.51
C ASN A 97 -1.28 9.71 -1.76
N ALA A 98 -0.83 9.95 -0.53
CA ALA A 98 0.04 9.05 0.21
C ALA A 98 -0.63 7.72 0.61
N TRP A 99 -1.97 7.71 0.73
CA TRP A 99 -2.71 6.46 0.95
C TRP A 99 -2.68 5.51 -0.27
N LEU A 100 -2.41 6.03 -1.47
CA LEU A 100 -2.18 5.22 -2.67
C LEU A 100 -0.71 4.79 -2.75
N SER A 101 0.24 5.69 -2.51
CA SER A 101 1.68 5.39 -2.62
C SER A 101 2.15 4.31 -1.65
N VAL A 102 1.49 4.17 -0.49
CA VAL A 102 1.78 3.09 0.47
C VAL A 102 1.36 1.69 -0.02
N SER A 103 0.71 1.58 -1.19
CA SER A 103 0.30 0.34 -1.86
C SER A 103 -0.78 -0.50 -1.17
N GLY A 104 -1.36 -0.02 -0.06
CA GLY A 104 -2.42 -0.74 0.67
C GLY A 104 -3.64 -1.06 -0.20
N HIS A 105 -4.05 -0.12 -1.05
CA HIS A 105 -5.18 -0.30 -1.97
C HIS A 105 -4.89 -1.39 -3.00
N LEU A 106 -3.67 -1.42 -3.53
CA LEU A 106 -3.23 -2.42 -4.49
C LEU A 106 -3.27 -3.81 -3.88
N CYS A 107 -2.71 -3.99 -2.67
CA CYS A 107 -2.75 -5.26 -1.95
C CYS A 107 -4.20 -5.76 -1.77
N LEU A 108 -5.13 -4.88 -1.41
CA LEU A 108 -6.53 -5.25 -1.21
C LEU A 108 -7.27 -5.58 -2.51
N VAL A 109 -7.02 -4.85 -3.60
CA VAL A 109 -7.59 -5.21 -4.91
C VAL A 109 -7.10 -6.59 -5.35
N HIS A 110 -5.81 -6.89 -5.17
CA HIS A 110 -5.26 -8.22 -5.44
C HIS A 110 -5.89 -9.30 -4.56
N THR A 111 -5.95 -9.08 -3.24
CA THR A 111 -6.50 -10.08 -2.31
C THR A 111 -7.97 -10.34 -2.57
N TYR A 112 -8.75 -9.36 -3.02
CA TYR A 112 -10.14 -9.57 -3.42
C TYR A 112 -10.27 -10.63 -4.51
N PHE A 113 -9.45 -10.55 -5.56
CA PHE A 113 -9.51 -11.50 -6.67
C PHE A 113 -8.87 -12.86 -6.33
N LEU A 114 -7.91 -12.89 -5.40
CA LEU A 114 -7.32 -14.13 -4.89
C LEU A 114 -8.23 -14.86 -3.90
N GLN A 115 -9.09 -14.13 -3.18
CA GLN A 115 -10.13 -14.67 -2.31
C GLN A 115 -11.31 -15.14 -3.17
N ILE A 116 -11.05 -16.21 -3.93
CA ILE A 116 -11.98 -16.77 -4.90
C ILE A 116 -13.32 -17.08 -4.22
N GLY A 117 -14.34 -16.33 -4.62
CA GLY A 117 -15.74 -16.44 -4.24
C GLY A 117 -16.63 -15.84 -5.34
N ASN A 118 -17.91 -15.61 -5.07
CA ASN A 118 -18.79 -14.96 -6.04
C ASN A 118 -18.41 -13.48 -6.21
N ILE A 119 -17.73 -13.15 -7.31
CA ILE A 119 -17.47 -11.77 -7.74
C ILE A 119 -18.82 -11.13 -8.10
N THR A 120 -19.19 -10.05 -7.40
CA THR A 120 -20.45 -9.32 -7.61
C THR A 120 -20.22 -7.99 -8.31
N ILE A 121 -21.21 -7.51 -9.06
CA ILE A 121 -21.13 -6.22 -9.77
C ILE A 121 -20.98 -5.08 -8.77
N GLU A 122 -21.64 -5.17 -7.61
CA GLU A 122 -21.57 -4.18 -6.53
C GLU A 122 -20.16 -4.09 -5.94
N ALA A 123 -19.50 -5.24 -5.75
CA ALA A 123 -18.12 -5.27 -5.27
C ALA A 123 -17.15 -4.73 -6.32
N LEU A 124 -17.34 -5.08 -7.60
CA LEU A 124 -16.52 -4.56 -8.71
C LEU A 124 -16.62 -3.03 -8.83
N HIS A 125 -17.84 -2.47 -8.77
CA HIS A 125 -18.04 -1.01 -8.75
C HIS A 125 -17.38 -0.35 -7.53
N SER A 126 -17.40 -1.04 -6.38
CA SER A 126 -16.76 -0.59 -5.13
C SER A 126 -15.24 -0.64 -5.19
N LEU A 127 -14.65 -1.59 -5.91
CA LEU A 127 -13.19 -1.64 -6.17
C LEU A 127 -12.75 -0.50 -7.07
N GLU A 128 -13.51 -0.20 -8.12
CA GLU A 128 -13.18 0.85 -9.10
C GLU A 128 -13.01 2.23 -8.44
N HIS A 129 -13.88 2.52 -7.46
CA HIS A 129 -13.92 3.79 -6.74
C HIS A 129 -13.17 3.77 -5.40
N TYR A 130 -12.51 2.66 -5.07
CA TYR A 130 -11.84 2.44 -3.77
C TYR A 130 -12.73 2.76 -2.58
N HIS A 131 -13.78 1.97 -2.41
CA HIS A 131 -14.66 2.02 -1.23
C HIS A 131 -13.86 2.12 0.08
N ASP A 132 -14.45 2.73 1.10
CA ASP A 132 -13.85 2.96 2.42
C ASP A 132 -13.20 1.73 3.09
N VAL A 133 -13.66 0.50 2.80
CA VAL A 133 -13.04 -0.76 3.26
C VAL A 133 -11.62 -0.93 2.71
N ILE A 134 -11.31 -0.29 1.57
CA ILE A 134 -9.98 -0.29 0.93
C ILE A 134 -9.22 0.96 1.35
N ARG A 135 -9.89 2.11 1.34
CA ARG A 135 -9.27 3.42 1.57
C ARG A 135 -8.79 3.60 3.01
N TRP A 136 -9.63 3.32 4.00
CA TRP A 136 -9.30 3.57 5.41
C TRP A 136 -8.14 2.72 5.94
N PRO A 137 -8.04 1.40 5.71
CA PRO A 137 -6.86 0.66 6.15
C PRO A 137 -5.59 1.10 5.42
N SER A 138 -5.70 1.57 4.17
CA SER A 138 -4.55 2.15 3.44
C SER A 138 -4.09 3.48 4.04
N ILE A 139 -5.01 4.32 4.53
CA ILE A 139 -4.68 5.52 5.30
C ILE A 139 -3.98 5.15 6.61
N ILE A 140 -4.52 4.18 7.37
CA ILE A 140 -3.87 3.68 8.59
C ILE A 140 -2.46 3.18 8.28
N PHE A 141 -2.31 2.41 7.20
CA PHE A 141 -1.01 1.91 6.77
C PHE A 141 -0.04 3.07 6.50
N ARG A 142 -0.43 4.08 5.71
CA ARG A 142 0.43 5.24 5.45
C ARG A 142 0.86 5.93 6.73
N LEU A 143 -0.07 6.24 7.63
CA LEU A 143 0.21 6.96 8.86
C LEU A 143 1.08 6.15 9.83
N CYS A 144 0.89 4.83 9.92
CA CYS A 144 1.78 3.96 10.69
C CYS A 144 3.20 3.97 10.10
N ASN A 145 3.31 3.87 8.77
CA ASN A 145 4.59 3.94 8.07
C ASN A 145 5.30 5.30 8.32
N ASP A 146 4.59 6.42 8.21
CA ASP A 146 5.10 7.76 8.55
C ASP A 146 5.69 7.81 9.95
N LEU A 147 4.92 7.35 10.96
CA LEU A 147 5.35 7.40 12.35
C LEU A 147 6.61 6.56 12.61
N GLY A 148 6.66 5.38 11.99
CA GLY A 148 7.74 4.40 12.16
C GLY A 148 9.01 4.70 11.35
N THR A 149 8.92 5.49 10.27
CA THR A 149 10.05 5.69 9.34
C THR A 149 10.58 7.13 9.30
N ALA A 150 9.85 8.12 9.83
CA ALA A 150 10.19 9.53 9.67
C ALA A 150 11.62 9.93 10.06
N LYS A 151 12.21 9.28 11.07
CA LYS A 151 13.59 9.56 11.47
C LYS A 151 14.58 9.13 10.38
N ASP A 152 14.45 7.89 9.90
CA ASP A 152 15.33 7.31 8.90
C ASP A 152 15.15 8.00 7.54
N GLU A 153 13.91 8.39 7.21
CA GLU A 153 13.59 9.18 6.01
C GLU A 153 14.28 10.56 6.03
N LEU A 154 14.27 11.24 7.18
CA LEU A 154 14.94 12.53 7.34
C LEU A 154 16.46 12.39 7.19
N GLU A 155 17.06 11.35 7.75
CA GLU A 155 18.49 11.04 7.59
C GLU A 155 18.88 10.75 6.13
N ARG A 156 17.95 10.20 5.34
CA ARG A 156 18.10 9.98 3.89
C ARG A 156 17.80 11.22 3.04
N GLY A 157 17.49 12.35 3.66
CA GLY A 157 17.21 13.61 2.98
C GLY A 157 15.79 13.73 2.41
N LYS A 158 14.88 12.81 2.76
CA LYS A 158 13.46 12.96 2.42
C LYS A 158 12.79 13.92 3.39
N SER A 159 12.08 14.90 2.84
CA SER A 159 11.48 15.97 3.64
C SER A 159 9.96 15.95 3.67
N VAL A 160 9.30 15.03 2.96
CA VAL A 160 7.84 15.02 2.79
C VAL A 160 7.26 13.74 3.37
N ASN A 161 6.57 13.88 4.50
CA ASN A 161 5.83 12.83 5.19
C ASN A 161 4.69 13.46 6.00
N ALA A 162 3.79 12.66 6.59
CA ALA A 162 2.64 13.19 7.34
C ALA A 162 3.03 14.18 8.44
N ILE A 163 4.12 13.90 9.17
CA ILE A 163 4.59 14.71 10.29
C ILE A 163 5.05 16.08 9.80
N THR A 164 5.94 16.10 8.80
CA THR A 164 6.50 17.32 8.22
C THR A 164 5.44 18.17 7.54
N CYS A 165 4.51 17.56 6.80
CA CYS A 165 3.37 18.26 6.20
C CYS A 165 2.50 18.96 7.25
N TYR A 166 2.16 18.26 8.35
CA TYR A 166 1.34 18.83 9.42
C TYR A 166 2.06 19.93 10.20
N MET A 167 3.35 19.75 10.50
CA MET A 167 4.18 20.77 11.15
C MET A 167 4.29 22.03 10.27
N ASN A 168 4.49 21.86 8.96
CA ASN A 168 4.61 22.97 8.02
C ASN A 168 3.29 23.76 7.89
N GLU A 169 2.15 23.07 7.89
CA GLU A 169 0.83 23.70 7.78
C GLU A 169 0.41 24.45 9.04
N THR A 170 0.74 23.93 10.22
CA THR A 170 0.22 24.46 11.50
C THR A 170 1.26 25.22 12.34
N GLY A 171 2.56 25.04 12.04
CA GLY A 171 3.65 25.56 12.86
C GLY A 171 3.83 24.85 14.20
N CYS A 172 3.19 23.69 14.42
CA CYS A 172 3.28 22.97 15.68
C CYS A 172 4.63 22.25 15.87
N SER A 173 4.88 21.74 17.08
CA SER A 173 6.05 20.90 17.34
C SER A 173 5.88 19.49 16.74
N GLU A 174 6.99 18.78 16.53
CA GLU A 174 6.97 17.38 16.07
C GLU A 174 6.16 16.48 17.01
N ALA A 175 6.26 16.69 18.32
CA ALA A 175 5.49 15.93 19.30
C ALA A 175 3.97 16.12 19.11
N MET A 176 3.52 17.35 18.84
CA MET A 176 2.11 17.63 18.55
C MET A 176 1.67 17.03 17.21
N ALA A 177 2.53 17.07 16.18
CA ALA A 177 2.23 16.47 14.89
C ALA A 177 2.10 14.93 14.97
N ARG A 178 3.03 14.28 15.69
CA ARG A 178 2.96 12.83 15.96
C ARG A 178 1.71 12.46 16.75
N GLN A 179 1.34 13.25 17.76
CA GLN A 179 0.09 13.02 18.50
C GLN A 179 -1.13 13.15 17.58
N HIS A 180 -1.20 14.20 16.75
CA HIS A 180 -2.29 14.38 15.79
C HIS A 180 -2.44 13.19 14.85
N ILE A 181 -1.32 12.66 14.33
CA ILE A 181 -1.33 11.49 13.45
C ILE A 181 -1.83 10.23 14.18
N SER A 182 -1.40 10.02 15.43
CA SER A 182 -1.92 8.92 16.27
C SER A 182 -3.43 9.04 16.48
N ASP A 183 -3.93 10.23 16.80
CA ASP A 183 -5.37 10.49 16.97
C ASP A 183 -6.13 10.20 15.65
N PHE A 184 -5.54 10.60 14.51
CA PHE A 184 -6.08 10.31 13.18
C PHE A 184 -6.17 8.80 12.89
N ILE A 185 -5.14 8.03 13.26
CA ILE A 185 -5.14 6.57 13.15
C ILE A 185 -6.30 5.99 13.97
N GLU A 186 -6.50 6.44 15.21
CA GLU A 186 -7.61 5.99 16.05
C GLU A 186 -8.98 6.29 15.43
N ASP A 187 -9.14 7.46 14.82
CA ASP A 187 -10.38 7.84 14.16
C ASP A 187 -10.68 7.00 12.92
N TYR A 188 -9.67 6.67 12.11
CA TYR A 188 -9.84 5.74 10.98
C TYR A 188 -10.09 4.30 11.45
N TRP A 189 -9.54 3.88 12.59
CA TRP A 189 -9.90 2.61 13.21
C TRP A 189 -11.38 2.56 13.61
N LYS A 190 -11.90 3.62 14.24
CA LYS A 190 -13.34 3.71 14.59
C LYS A 190 -14.21 3.63 13.34
N LYS A 191 -13.81 4.28 12.25
CA LYS A 191 -14.49 4.20 10.95
C LYS A 191 -14.45 2.76 10.40
N LEU A 192 -13.26 2.16 10.29
CA LEU A 192 -13.08 0.80 9.78
C LEU A 192 -13.86 -0.25 10.56
N ASN A 193 -13.92 -0.13 11.89
CA ASN A 193 -14.73 -1.01 12.74
C ASN A 193 -16.23 -0.92 12.43
N LYS A 194 -16.74 0.26 12.04
CA LYS A 194 -18.14 0.43 11.63
C LYS A 194 -18.44 -0.31 10.32
N CYS A 195 -17.51 -0.33 9.36
CA CYS A 195 -17.69 -1.10 8.11
C CYS A 195 -17.87 -2.61 8.33
N TYR A 196 -17.44 -3.15 9.47
CA TYR A 196 -17.66 -4.56 9.80
C TYR A 196 -19.10 -4.83 10.27
N VAL A 197 -19.77 -3.81 10.82
CA VAL A 197 -21.11 -3.90 11.40
C VAL A 197 -22.17 -3.42 10.39
N ASP A 198 -21.88 -2.32 9.70
CA ASP A 198 -22.74 -1.75 8.68
C ASP A 198 -22.62 -2.55 7.38
N GLY A 199 -23.75 -2.84 6.72
CA GLY A 199 -23.76 -3.63 5.49
C GLY A 199 -22.77 -3.10 4.45
N SER A 200 -21.95 -4.00 3.92
CA SER A 200 -20.89 -3.71 2.95
C SER A 200 -21.14 -4.48 1.66
N PRO A 201 -20.74 -3.95 0.49
CA PRO A 201 -20.78 -4.69 -0.78
C PRO A 201 -19.81 -5.88 -0.79
N PHE A 202 -18.92 -5.97 0.21
CA PHE A 202 -17.94 -7.05 0.35
C PHE A 202 -18.36 -8.09 1.38
N SER A 203 -17.83 -9.31 1.23
CA SER A 203 -17.99 -10.36 2.23
C SER A 203 -17.32 -9.98 3.55
N LYS A 204 -17.81 -10.52 4.67
CA LYS A 204 -17.18 -10.31 5.99
C LYS A 204 -15.71 -10.73 5.98
N HIS A 205 -15.36 -11.80 5.29
CA HIS A 205 -13.99 -12.28 5.15
C HIS A 205 -13.07 -11.25 4.47
N TYR A 206 -13.56 -10.56 3.43
CA TYR A 206 -12.78 -9.51 2.79
C TYR A 206 -12.62 -8.28 3.70
N ILE A 207 -13.65 -7.92 4.47
CA ILE A 207 -13.56 -6.82 5.46
C ILE A 207 -12.55 -7.17 6.55
N GLU A 208 -12.50 -8.43 7.01
CA GLU A 208 -11.46 -8.91 7.94
C GLU A 208 -10.07 -8.80 7.32
N THR A 209 -9.93 -9.05 6.02
CA THR A 209 -8.67 -8.91 5.29
C THR A 209 -8.20 -7.45 5.25
N ALA A 210 -9.12 -6.52 4.99
CA ALA A 210 -8.88 -5.08 5.10
C ALA A 210 -8.46 -4.66 6.53
N ILE A 211 -9.13 -5.17 7.56
CA ILE A 211 -8.76 -4.95 8.97
C ILE A 211 -7.36 -5.52 9.24
N ASN A 212 -7.04 -6.70 8.71
CA ASN A 212 -5.74 -7.31 8.89
C ASN A 212 -4.62 -6.51 8.22
N LEU A 213 -4.86 -5.82 7.10
CA LEU A 213 -3.89 -4.87 6.55
C LEU A 213 -3.54 -3.78 7.56
N ALA A 214 -4.54 -3.17 8.20
CA ALA A 214 -4.32 -2.15 9.23
C ALA A 214 -3.61 -2.71 10.48
N ARG A 215 -3.87 -3.96 10.87
CA ARG A 215 -3.13 -4.64 11.95
C ARG A 215 -1.67 -4.89 11.57
N ILE A 216 -1.43 -5.36 10.34
CA ILE A 216 -0.09 -5.62 9.81
C ILE A 216 0.72 -4.34 9.81
N SER A 217 0.15 -3.22 9.35
CA SER A 217 0.87 -1.94 9.36
C SER A 217 1.24 -1.50 10.77
N GLN A 218 0.33 -1.61 11.74
CA GLN A 218 0.66 -1.29 13.13
C GLN A 218 1.77 -2.19 13.68
N CYS A 219 1.70 -3.50 13.41
CA CYS A 219 2.70 -4.46 13.88
C CYS A 219 4.09 -4.20 13.27
N ILE A 220 4.15 -3.97 11.96
CA ILE A 220 5.41 -3.72 11.24
C ILE A 220 6.05 -2.40 11.69
N TYR A 221 5.27 -1.35 11.92
CA TYR A 221 5.81 -0.03 12.24
C TYR A 221 5.81 0.35 13.72
N GLN A 222 5.48 -0.59 14.61
CA GLN A 222 5.37 -0.32 16.05
C GLN A 222 6.67 0.18 16.68
N HIS A 223 7.81 -0.30 16.19
CA HIS A 223 9.13 -0.08 16.79
C HIS A 223 10.16 0.47 15.79
N GLY A 224 9.71 0.99 14.65
CA GLY A 224 10.56 1.45 13.55
C GLY A 224 10.17 0.80 12.22
N ASP A 225 11.03 0.86 11.21
CA ASP A 225 10.78 0.26 9.91
C ASP A 225 11.13 -1.23 9.86
N ALA A 226 10.26 -2.11 10.38
CA ALA A 226 10.51 -3.55 10.31
C ALA A 226 10.42 -4.14 8.89
N HIS A 227 9.91 -3.37 7.91
CA HIS A 227 9.79 -3.82 6.53
C HIS A 227 11.05 -3.52 5.72
N GLY A 228 11.49 -2.26 5.69
CA GLY A 228 12.68 -1.81 4.98
C GLY A 228 13.98 -2.03 5.76
N SER A 229 13.92 -2.14 7.09
CA SER A 229 15.07 -2.34 7.96
C SER A 229 14.74 -3.27 9.14
N PRO A 230 14.43 -4.57 8.88
CA PRO A 230 14.00 -5.52 9.92
C PRO A 230 15.06 -5.68 11.02
N ASP A 231 14.64 -5.37 12.25
CA ASP A 231 15.45 -5.55 13.44
C ASP A 231 15.47 -7.03 13.90
N ASN A 232 16.22 -7.31 14.96
CA ASN A 232 16.30 -8.67 15.50
C ASN A 232 14.98 -9.13 16.12
N LEU A 233 14.15 -8.21 16.63
CA LEU A 233 12.85 -8.54 17.21
C LEU A 233 11.92 -9.09 16.13
N PHE A 234 11.77 -8.38 15.01
CA PHE A 234 10.94 -8.80 13.90
C PHE A 234 11.44 -10.10 13.26
N LYS A 235 12.76 -10.24 13.07
CA LYS A 235 13.35 -11.49 12.56
C LYS A 235 13.04 -12.69 13.45
N ASN A 236 13.09 -12.52 14.77
CA ASN A 236 12.73 -13.56 15.72
C ASN A 236 11.23 -13.90 15.66
N GLN A 237 10.35 -12.90 15.56
CA GLN A 237 8.91 -13.12 15.39
C GLN A 237 8.60 -13.91 14.11
N ALA A 238 9.18 -13.50 12.98
CA ALA A 238 9.02 -14.22 11.71
C ALA A 238 9.51 -15.67 11.81
N ARG A 239 10.65 -15.90 12.48
CA ARG A 239 11.18 -17.25 12.72
C ARG A 239 10.22 -18.10 13.55
N LEU A 240 9.66 -17.55 14.64
CA LEU A 240 8.71 -18.26 15.51
C LEU A 240 7.37 -18.55 14.82
N LEU A 241 6.94 -17.69 13.89
CA LEU A 241 5.63 -17.83 13.23
C LEU A 241 5.66 -18.72 11.98
N ILE A 242 6.78 -18.73 11.25
CA ILE A 242 6.87 -19.36 9.91
C ILE A 242 7.83 -20.54 9.89
N VAL A 243 8.89 -20.53 10.70
CA VAL A 243 9.99 -21.50 10.61
C VAL A 243 9.93 -22.53 11.75
N GLU A 244 9.69 -22.09 12.98
CA GLU A 244 9.69 -22.97 14.15
C GLU A 244 8.28 -23.54 14.40
N PRO A 245 8.10 -24.87 14.30
CA PRO A 245 6.82 -25.49 14.65
C PRO A 245 6.58 -25.43 16.15
N ILE A 246 5.30 -25.37 16.54
CA ILE A 246 4.92 -25.45 17.96
C ILE A 246 5.19 -26.88 18.45
N SER A 247 6.01 -27.01 19.49
CA SER A 247 6.27 -28.30 20.15
C SER A 247 5.00 -28.86 20.78
N ILE A 248 4.62 -30.07 20.40
CA ILE A 248 3.51 -30.81 21.02
C ILE A 248 4.13 -31.80 22.02
N ASN A 249 3.86 -31.62 23.32
CA ASN A 249 4.26 -32.60 24.34
C ASN A 249 3.28 -33.79 24.30
N GLU A 250 3.74 -34.97 23.88
CA GLU A 250 2.93 -36.20 23.79
C GLU A 250 2.59 -36.86 25.15
N ASN A 251 2.98 -36.26 26.27
CA ASN A 251 2.83 -36.88 27.61
C ASN A 251 1.50 -36.57 28.33
N VAL A 252 0.38 -36.36 27.62
CA VAL A 252 -0.94 -36.08 28.25
C VAL A 252 -1.98 -37.17 27.97
N ILE A 253 -1.61 -38.31 27.38
CA ILE A 253 -2.51 -39.46 27.25
C ILE A 253 -1.78 -40.75 27.70
N SER A 254 -1.70 -40.96 29.01
CA SER A 254 -1.51 -42.27 29.63
C SER A 254 -2.33 -42.37 30.91
#